data_AF-A0A924K255-F1
#
_entry.id   AF-A0A924K255-F1
#
_cell.length_a   1.000
_cell.length_b   1.000
_cell.length_c   1.000
_cell.angle_alpha   90.00
_cell.angle_beta   90.00
_cell.angle_gamma   90.00
#
_symmetry.space_group_name_H-M   'P 1'
#
loop_
_entity.id
_entity.type
_entity.pdbx_description
1 polymer ?
#
loop_
_entity_poly.entity_id
_entity_poly.type
_entity_poly.pdbx_seq_one_letter_code
_entity_poly.pdbx_strand_id
1 'polypeptide(L)'
;MRTNIDIDDTLMDGAMRAGPYKTKKDAVEAGLALLARQAAYREILKWEGKLHWDGDDEDDVRVYPAAAPARAVIAREPVPAPSVAAKKKPHGRR
;
A
#
# COMPACT_ATOMS: atom_id res chain seq x y z
N MET A 1 25.02 -12.21 -9.48
CA MET A 1 26.16 -13.06 -9.89
C MET A 1 25.70 -14.52 -9.87
N ARG A 2 26.16 -15.37 -10.79
CA ARG A 2 25.85 -16.81 -10.74
C ARG A 2 26.83 -17.50 -9.79
N THR A 3 26.30 -18.18 -8.78
CA THR A 3 27.08 -18.87 -7.75
C THR A 3 26.45 -20.23 -7.51
N ASN A 4 27.27 -21.27 -7.37
CA ASN A 4 26.81 -22.60 -6.96
C ASN A 4 27.03 -22.72 -5.45
N ILE A 5 25.95 -22.99 -4.72
CA ILE A 5 25.94 -23.15 -3.26
C ILE A 5 25.01 -24.30 -2.90
N ASP A 6 25.38 -25.07 -1.89
CA ASP A 6 24.53 -26.11 -1.31
C ASP A 6 23.60 -25.48 -0.28
N ILE A 7 22.29 -25.73 -0.40
CA ILE A 7 21.25 -25.19 0.47
C ILE A 7 20.40 -26.35 0.97
N ASP A 8 20.04 -26.32 2.25
CA ASP A 8 19.12 -27.30 2.84
C ASP A 8 17.73 -27.25 2.17
N ASP A 9 17.21 -28.42 1.80
CA ASP A 9 15.93 -28.52 1.07
C ASP A 9 14.74 -28.09 1.92
N THR A 10 14.75 -28.39 3.21
CA THR A 10 13.66 -28.00 4.12
C THR A 10 13.60 -26.49 4.29
N LEU A 11 14.76 -25.83 4.32
CA LEU A 11 14.87 -24.38 4.36
C LEU A 11 14.36 -23.74 3.07
N MET A 12 14.74 -24.28 1.91
CA MET A 12 14.27 -23.78 0.62
C MET A 12 12.75 -23.95 0.47
N ASP A 13 12.21 -25.10 0.87
CA ASP A 13 10.77 -25.35 0.83
C ASP A 13 10.00 -24.41 1.76
N GLY A 14 10.54 -24.16 2.97
CA GLY A 14 10.00 -23.16 3.88
C GLY A 14 9.96 -21.77 3.25
N ALA A 15 11.05 -21.34 2.60
CA ALA A 15 11.12 -20.05 1.93
C ALA A 15 10.12 -19.94 0.77
N MET A 16 10.04 -20.97 -0.08
CA MET A 16 9.10 -21.03 -1.21
C MET A 16 7.63 -21.00 -0.76
N ARG A 17 7.31 -21.55 0.42
CA ARG A 17 5.95 -21.52 0.99
C ARG A 17 5.62 -20.22 1.72
N ALA A 18 6.62 -19.52 2.26
CA ALA A 18 6.43 -18.31 3.05
C ALA A 18 6.10 -17.08 2.20
N GLY A 19 6.50 -17.06 0.93
CA GLY A 19 6.29 -15.92 0.04
C GLY A 19 5.80 -16.30 -1.35
N PRO A 20 5.40 -15.33 -2.18
CA PRO A 20 4.92 -15.56 -3.54
C PRO A 20 6.09 -15.74 -4.53
N TYR A 21 7.00 -16.69 -4.28
CA TYR A 21 8.16 -16.93 -5.13
C TYR A 21 7.86 -17.96 -6.22
N LYS A 22 8.25 -17.64 -7.46
CA LYS A 22 8.08 -18.55 -8.60
C LYS A 22 9.29 -19.47 -8.79
N THR A 23 10.48 -19.00 -8.44
CA THR A 23 11.73 -19.74 -8.60
C THR A 23 12.54 -19.74 -7.31
N LYS A 24 13.38 -20.77 -7.11
CA LYS A 24 14.33 -20.85 -6.00
C LYS A 24 15.28 -19.64 -5.97
N LYS A 25 15.65 -19.13 -7.15
CA LYS A 25 16.49 -17.93 -7.28
C LYS A 25 15.81 -16.70 -6.68
N ASP A 26 14.53 -16.49 -6.97
CA ASP A 26 13.78 -15.32 -6.46
C ASP A 26 13.68 -15.36 -4.94
N ALA A 27 13.44 -16.53 -4.36
CA ALA A 27 13.41 -16.71 -2.91
C ALA A 27 14.76 -16.38 -2.27
N VAL A 28 15.87 -16.81 -2.89
CA VAL A 28 17.23 -16.51 -2.42
C VAL A 28 17.55 -15.02 -2.53
N GLU A 29 17.22 -14.37 -3.65
CA GLU A 29 17.44 -12.93 -3.83
C GLU A 29 16.62 -12.12 -2.81
N ALA A 30 15.36 -12.50 -2.56
CA ALA A 30 14.52 -11.85 -1.56
C ALA A 30 15.09 -12.02 -0.13
N GLY A 31 15.59 -13.21 0.21
CA GLY A 31 16.25 -13.46 1.49
C GLY A 31 17.52 -12.62 1.68
N LEU A 32 18.36 -12.52 0.64
CA LEU A 32 19.57 -11.68 0.67
C LEU A 32 19.24 -10.18 0.79
N ALA A 33 18.21 -9.71 0.09
CA ALA A 33 17.73 -8.33 0.20
C ALA A 33 17.21 -8.02 1.62
N LEU A 34 16.52 -8.98 2.24
CA LEU A 34 16.06 -8.84 3.62
C LEU A 34 17.23 -8.71 4.61
N LEU A 35 18.28 -9.53 4.46
CA LEU A 35 19.49 -9.44 5.30
C LEU A 35 20.18 -8.08 5.15
N ALA A 36 20.31 -7.57 3.92
CA ALA A 36 20.88 -6.25 3.69
C ALA A 36 20.06 -5.13 4.36
N ARG A 37 18.72 -5.22 4.28
CA ARG A 37 17.81 -4.30 4.96
C ARG A 37 17.92 -4.37 6.48
N GLN A 38 18.02 -5.56 7.06
CA GLN A 38 18.24 -5.75 8.49
C GLN A 38 19.56 -5.14 8.97
N ALA A 39 20.63 -5.26 8.18
CA ALA A 39 21.89 -4.60 8.49
C ALA A 39 21.72 -3.07 8.57
N ALA A 40 21.02 -2.46 7.61
CA ALA A 40 20.72 -1.03 7.64
C ALA A 40 19.91 -0.64 8.89
N TYR A 41 18.94 -1.47 9.31
CA TYR A 41 18.17 -1.21 10.53
C TYR A 41 19.01 -1.28 11.80
N ARG A 42 19.97 -2.20 11.85
CA ARG A 42 20.93 -2.28 12.97
C ARG A 42 21.81 -1.03 13.04
N GLU A 43 22.17 -0.43 11.92
CA GLU A 43 22.90 0.83 11.91
C GLU A 43 22.05 1.99 12.46
N ILE A 44 20.77 2.06 12.10
CA ILE A 44 19.84 3.07 12.64
C ILE A 44 19.72 2.93 14.17
N LEU A 45 19.58 1.70 14.67
CA LEU A 45 19.50 1.44 16.12
C LEU A 45 20.73 1.92 16.89
N LYS A 46 21.92 2.04 16.27
CA LYS A 46 23.10 2.61 16.95
C LYS A 46 22.94 4.08 17.33
N TRP A 47 22.01 4.78 16.69
CA TRP A 47 21.71 6.20 16.92
C TRP A 47 20.57 6.41 17.91
N GLU A 48 19.96 5.33 18.43
CA GLU A 48 18.94 5.41 19.48
C GLU A 48 19.51 6.13 20.71
N GLY A 49 18.79 7.16 21.18
CA GLY A 49 19.18 7.99 22.32
C GLY A 49 20.35 8.96 22.07
N LYS A 50 20.96 8.96 20.88
CA LYS A 50 22.06 9.87 20.51
C LYS A 50 21.62 11.06 19.65
N LEU A 51 20.48 10.92 18.98
CA LEU A 51 19.94 11.96 18.12
C LEU A 51 19.26 13.02 18.98
N HIS A 52 19.72 14.26 18.87
CA HIS A 52 19.01 15.42 19.38
C HIS A 52 17.84 15.71 18.45
N TRP A 53 16.62 15.73 18.98
CA TRP A 53 15.42 16.04 18.24
C TRP A 53 14.94 17.44 18.66
N ASP A 54 15.14 18.44 17.80
CA ASP A 54 14.71 19.84 18.02
C ASP A 54 13.20 20.04 17.78
N GLY A 55 12.37 19.11 18.23
CA GLY A 55 10.92 19.16 17.98
C GLY A 55 10.09 19.79 19.09
N ASP A 56 10.73 20.38 20.09
CA ASP A 56 10.06 20.96 21.28
C ASP A 56 10.06 22.51 21.28
N ASP A 57 10.62 23.17 20.25
CA ASP A 57 10.66 24.64 20.18
C ASP A 57 9.41 25.27 19.53
N GLU A 58 8.43 24.47 19.10
CA GLU A 58 7.20 25.00 18.51
C GLU A 58 6.01 24.33 19.21
N ASP A 59 5.30 25.12 20.04
CA ASP A 59 3.94 24.89 20.50
C ASP A 59 2.93 24.79 19.33
N ASP A 60 3.22 24.07 18.24
CA ASP A 60 2.24 23.66 17.23
C ASP A 60 1.48 22.45 17.78
N VAL A 61 0.72 22.69 18.86
CA VAL A 61 -0.41 21.82 19.20
C VAL A 61 -1.35 21.92 18.01
N ARG A 62 -1.14 21.05 17.02
CA ARG A 62 -2.03 20.90 15.90
C ARG A 62 -3.28 20.24 16.47
N VAL A 63 -4.15 21.06 17.05
CA VAL A 63 -5.49 20.69 17.46
C VAL A 63 -6.16 20.26 16.17
N TYR A 64 -6.15 18.96 15.90
CA TYR A 64 -7.07 18.40 14.94
C TYR A 64 -8.45 18.78 15.48
N PRO A 65 -9.20 19.69 14.83
CA PRO A 65 -10.55 19.96 15.28
C PRO A 65 -11.26 18.61 15.26
N ALA A 66 -11.78 18.19 16.42
CA ALA A 66 -12.58 16.99 16.52
C ALA A 66 -13.56 17.03 15.35
N ALA A 67 -13.46 16.03 14.46
CA ALA A 67 -14.10 16.03 13.16
C ALA A 67 -15.49 16.64 13.29
N ALA A 68 -15.70 17.81 12.69
CA ALA A 68 -16.99 18.49 12.73
C ALA A 68 -18.06 17.43 12.39
N PRO A 69 -19.17 17.35 13.16
CA PRO A 69 -20.11 16.24 13.02
C PRO A 69 -20.47 16.13 11.54
N ALA A 70 -20.17 14.95 10.96
CA ALA A 70 -20.38 14.70 9.55
C ALA A 70 -21.80 15.15 9.23
N ARG A 71 -21.93 16.23 8.46
CA ARG A 71 -23.23 16.78 8.10
C ARG A 71 -23.99 15.64 7.46
N ALA A 72 -25.08 15.21 8.08
CA ALA A 72 -25.82 14.03 7.64
C ALA A 72 -26.15 14.22 6.16
N VAL A 73 -25.43 13.49 5.31
CA VAL A 73 -25.74 13.42 3.89
C VAL A 73 -26.98 12.53 3.85
N ILE A 74 -28.14 13.17 3.90
CA ILE A 74 -29.40 12.48 3.68
C ILE A 74 -29.30 11.93 2.26
N ALA A 75 -29.27 10.60 2.14
CA ALA A 75 -29.35 9.92 0.86
C ALA A 75 -30.65 10.36 0.19
N ARG A 76 -30.55 11.32 -0.73
CA ARG A 76 -31.65 11.64 -1.63
C ARG A 76 -31.65 10.54 -2.68
N GLU A 77 -32.75 9.80 -2.76
CA GLU A 77 -32.98 8.93 -3.89
C GLU A 77 -32.83 9.75 -5.19
N PRO A 78 -32.13 9.22 -6.20
CA PRO A 78 -32.02 9.91 -7.48
C PRO A 78 -33.43 10.08 -8.06
N VAL A 79 -33.83 11.33 -8.25
CA VAL A 79 -35.06 11.65 -8.99
C VAL A 79 -34.95 10.96 -10.36
N PRO A 80 -35.92 10.12 -10.76
CA PRO A 80 -35.86 9.44 -12.03
C PRO A 80 -35.75 10.49 -13.14
N ALA A 81 -34.74 10.34 -13.99
CA ALA A 81 -34.53 11.23 -15.12
C ALA A 81 -35.82 11.31 -15.95
N PRO A 82 -36.28 12.52 -16.35
CA PRO A 82 -37.46 12.63 -17.19
C PRO A 82 -37.21 11.85 -18.48
N SER A 83 -38.09 10.89 -18.78
CA SER A 83 -38.05 10.13 -20.02
C SER A 83 -38.15 11.11 -21.18
N VAL A 84 -37.05 11.34 -21.88
CA VAL A 84 -37.07 12.13 -23.11
C VAL A 84 -37.85 11.30 -24.11
N ALA A 85 -39.12 11.65 -24.33
CA ALA A 85 -39.96 11.01 -25.32
C ALA A 85 -39.27 11.15 -26.69
N ALA A 86 -38.71 10.05 -27.18
CA ALA A 86 -38.10 9.99 -28.49
C ALA A 86 -39.18 10.32 -29.53
N LYS A 87 -39.17 11.54 -30.05
CA LYS A 87 -39.98 11.92 -31.21
C LYS A 87 -39.54 11.05 -32.38
N LYS A 88 -40.32 10.02 -32.69
CA LYS A 88 -40.20 9.24 -33.93
C LYS A 88 -40.32 10.22 -35.10
N LYS A 89 -39.25 10.40 -35.86
CA LYS A 89 -39.30 11.09 -37.15
C LYS A 89 -40.19 10.27 -38.10
N PRO A 90 -41.17 10.87 -38.77
CA PRO A 90 -41.97 10.15 -39.75
C PRO A 90 -41.08 9.82 -40.94
N HIS A 91 -40.85 8.54 -41.18
CA HIS A 91 -40.24 8.06 -42.42
C HIS A 91 -41.29 8.19 -43.52
N GLY A 92 -41.24 9.31 -44.25
CA GLY A 92 -42.04 9.55 -45.42
C GLY A 92 -41.69 8.52 -46.51
N ARG A 93 -42.70 7.75 -46.93
CA ARG A 93 -42.67 6.95 -48.15
C ARG A 93 -42.73 7.88 -49.36
N ARG A 94 -41.74 7.78 -50.25
CA ARG A 94 -41.91 7.68 -51.71
C ARG A 94 -40.56 7.48 -52.37
#